data_AF-A0A482WQ87-F1
#
_entry.id   AF-A0A482WQ87-F1
#
_cell.length_a   1.000
_cell.length_b   1.000
_cell.length_c   1.000
_cell.angle_alpha   90.00
_cell.angle_beta   90.00
_cell.angle_gamma   90.00
#
_symmetry.space_group_name_H-M   'P 1'
#
loop_
_entity.id
_entity.type
_entity.pdbx_description
1 polymer ?
#
loop_
_entity_poly.entity_id
_entity_poly.type
_entity_poly.pdbx_seq_one_letter_code
_entity_poly.pdbx_strand_id
1 'polypeptide(L)'
;MMSLPKTVLSSPIQNESQGTSLNSATPTKCLTFPLLKFEETVEKSRLQLGEQEALQKRLGNLRKELDYLQETAWKYQPIDKYIGQ
;
A
#
# COMPACT_ATOMS: atom_id res chain seq x y z
N MET A 1 -36.62 34.72 4.27
CA MET A 1 -35.31 34.64 3.62
C MET A 1 -34.38 33.84 4.53
N MET A 2 -33.95 32.64 4.12
CA MET A 2 -33.09 31.79 4.94
C MET A 2 -31.63 32.24 4.80
N SER A 3 -30.98 32.67 5.88
CA SER A 3 -29.56 32.99 5.88
C SER A 3 -28.74 31.73 6.19
N LEU A 4 -27.83 31.34 5.30
CA LEU A 4 -26.87 30.27 5.57
C LEU A 4 -25.79 30.73 6.58
N PRO A 5 -25.31 29.85 7.48
CA PRO A 5 -24.19 30.18 8.34
C PRO A 5 -22.89 30.26 7.54
N LYS A 6 -22.13 31.34 7.75
CA LYS A 6 -20.79 31.53 7.17
C LYS A 6 -19.81 30.59 7.86
N THR A 7 -19.18 29.70 7.11
CA THR A 7 -18.06 28.88 7.59
C THR A 7 -16.85 29.77 7.81
N VAL A 8 -16.50 30.01 9.07
CA VAL A 8 -15.26 30.69 9.47
C VAL A 8 -14.16 29.65 9.49
N LEU A 9 -13.28 29.69 8.49
CA LEU A 9 -12.08 28.86 8.41
C LEU A 9 -11.03 29.48 9.33
N SER A 10 -11.06 29.15 10.63
CA SER A 10 -10.03 29.58 11.57
C SER A 10 -8.81 28.66 11.46
N SER A 11 -7.82 29.07 10.68
CA SER A 11 -6.46 28.55 10.82
C SER A 11 -5.92 28.95 12.21
N PRO A 12 -5.20 28.07 12.93
CA PRO A 12 -4.60 28.42 14.21
C PRO A 12 -3.63 29.59 14.04
N ILE A 13 -3.98 30.73 14.63
CA ILE A 13 -3.07 31.87 14.79
C ILE A 13 -1.96 31.39 15.73
N GLN A 14 -0.75 31.20 15.20
CA GLN A 14 0.45 31.09 16.02
C GLN A 14 0.65 32.45 16.70
N ASN A 15 0.47 32.46 18.00
CA ASN A 15 0.69 33.58 18.90
C ASN A 15 2.11 34.13 18.68
N GLU A 16 2.22 35.41 18.30
CA GLU A 16 3.50 36.08 18.08
C GLU A 16 4.22 36.22 19.43
N SER A 17 5.32 35.47 19.60
CA SER A 17 6.28 35.74 20.67
C SER A 17 7.03 37.02 20.35
N GLN A 18 6.92 37.97 21.28
CA GLN A 18 7.65 39.24 21.30
C GLN A 18 9.13 39.06 20.98
N GLY A 19 9.66 40.00 20.20
CA GLY A 19 10.97 39.94 19.59
C GLY A 19 12.12 39.66 20.55
N THR A 20 13.12 38.94 20.05
CA THR A 20 14.47 39.03 20.60
C THR A 20 15.48 38.86 19.49
N SER A 21 16.51 39.70 19.58
CA SER A 21 17.55 40.03 18.63
C SER A 21 18.23 38.83 17.95
N LEU A 22 18.68 39.09 16.71
CA LEU A 22 19.64 38.30 15.95
C LEU A 22 20.82 37.86 16.82
N ASN A 23 21.14 36.55 16.73
CA ASN A 23 22.47 35.91 16.74
C ASN A 23 22.49 34.64 17.59
N SER A 24 22.25 33.49 16.95
CA SER A 24 23.07 32.30 17.21
C SER A 24 22.92 31.33 16.03
N ALA A 25 24.05 31.02 15.41
CA ALA A 25 24.17 29.96 14.44
C ALA A 25 23.73 28.64 15.09
N THR A 26 22.60 28.11 14.65
CA THR A 26 22.25 26.71 14.90
C THR A 26 22.23 26.01 13.55
N PRO A 27 22.91 24.86 13.40
CA PRO A 27 22.86 24.13 12.14
C PRO A 27 21.41 23.67 11.98
N THR A 28 20.74 24.17 10.95
CA THR A 28 19.47 23.64 10.46
C THR A 28 19.66 22.14 10.28
N LYS A 29 19.19 21.35 11.26
CA LYS A 29 19.23 19.89 11.18
C LYS A 29 18.38 19.52 9.96
N CYS A 30 19.09 19.12 8.92
CA CYS A 30 18.52 18.72 7.64
C CYS A 30 17.44 17.66 7.89
N LEU A 31 16.19 17.96 7.51
CA LEU A 31 15.03 17.06 7.59
C LEU A 31 15.11 15.88 6.60
N THR A 32 16.31 15.55 6.09
CA THR A 32 16.55 14.55 5.04
C THR A 32 16.27 13.12 5.52
N PHE A 33 16.49 12.83 6.80
CA PHE A 33 16.33 11.47 7.35
C PHE A 33 14.89 10.92 7.33
N PRO A 34 13.85 11.66 7.74
CA PRO A 34 12.47 11.16 7.67
C PRO A 34 11.93 11.05 6.24
N LEU A 35 12.37 11.92 5.31
CA LEU A 35 11.92 11.88 3.92
C LEU A 35 12.44 10.64 3.17
N LEU A 36 13.72 10.29 3.38
CA LEU A 36 14.32 9.08 2.80
C LEU A 36 13.65 7.79 3.28
N LYS A 37 13.25 7.74 4.56
CA LYS A 37 12.52 6.59 5.11
C LYS A 37 11.09 6.47 4.55
N PHE A 38 10.44 7.60 4.29
CA PHE A 38 9.12 7.60 3.67
C PHE A 38 9.17 7.04 2.25
N GLU A 39 10.11 7.52 1.44
CA GLU A 39 10.30 7.04 0.06
C GLU A 39 10.62 5.54 0.02
N GLU A 40 11.51 5.06 0.89
CA GLU A 40 11.82 3.64 1.03
C GLU A 40 10.60 2.81 1.42
N THR A 41 9.76 3.33 2.33
CA THR A 41 8.54 2.62 2.78
C THR A 41 7.49 2.55 1.68
N VAL A 42 7.31 3.63 0.91
CA VAL A 42 6.39 3.68 -0.23
C VAL A 42 6.84 2.70 -1.32
N GLU A 43 8.14 2.69 -1.64
CA GLU A 43 8.71 1.79 -2.64
C GLU A 43 8.54 0.32 -2.24
N LYS A 44 8.84 -0.03 -0.98
CA LYS A 44 8.60 -1.39 -0.45
C LYS A 44 7.12 -1.78 -0.51
N SER A 45 6.22 -0.87 -0.14
CA SER A 45 4.78 -1.13 -0.16
C SER A 45 4.27 -1.36 -1.59
N ARG A 46 4.78 -0.60 -2.56
CA ARG A 46 4.47 -0.76 -3.99
C ARG A 46 4.88 -2.14 -4.50
N LEU A 47 6.10 -2.57 -4.17
CA LEU A 47 6.61 -3.88 -4.58
C LEU A 47 5.77 -5.02 -3.97
N GLN A 48 5.47 -4.93 -2.66
CA GLN A 48 4.62 -5.92 -1.98
C GLN A 48 3.23 -6.03 -2.60
N LEU A 49 2.62 -4.90 -2.98
CA LEU A 49 1.31 -4.91 -3.63
C LEU A 49 1.37 -5.60 -5.00
N GLY A 50 2.39 -5.30 -5.80
CA GLY A 50 2.60 -5.94 -7.10
C GLY A 50 2.83 -7.45 -7.00
N GLU A 51 3.64 -7.89 -6.02
CA GLU A 51 3.87 -9.31 -5.74
C GLU A 51 2.58 -10.03 -5.30
N GLN A 52 1.77 -9.38 -4.46
CA GLN A 52 0.50 -9.93 -4.00
C GLN A 52 -0.49 -10.09 -5.15
N GLU A 53 -0.61 -9.10 -6.02
CA GLU A 53 -1.47 -9.18 -7.21
C GLU A 53 -1.03 -10.28 -8.18
N ALA A 54 0.29 -10.41 -8.41
CA ALA A 54 0.84 -11.46 -9.26
C ALA A 54 0.55 -12.85 -8.68
N LEU A 55 0.68 -13.01 -7.37
CA LEU A 55 0.36 -14.26 -6.66
C LEU A 55 -1.14 -14.58 -6.77
N GLN A 56 -2.02 -13.60 -6.57
CA GLN A 56 -3.47 -13.81 -6.73
C GLN A 56 -3.85 -14.22 -8.15
N LYS A 57 -3.27 -13.57 -9.17
CA LYS A 57 -3.47 -13.95 -10.58
C LYS A 57 -3.01 -15.38 -10.83
N ARG A 58 -1.85 -15.77 -10.30
CA ARG A 58 -1.32 -17.13 -10.43
C ARG A 58 -2.26 -18.15 -9.76
N LEU A 59 -2.74 -17.88 -8.54
CA LEU A 59 -3.69 -18.75 -7.85
C LEU A 59 -5.00 -18.89 -8.63
N GLY A 60 -5.51 -17.80 -9.20
CA GLY A 60 -6.70 -17.82 -10.04
C GLY A 60 -6.53 -18.71 -11.28
N ASN A 61 -5.37 -18.64 -11.93
CA ASN A 61 -5.06 -19.50 -13.08
C ASN A 61 -4.92 -20.97 -12.69
N LEU A 62 -4.18 -21.27 -11.61
CA LEU A 62 -4.05 -22.64 -11.10
C LEU A 62 -5.40 -23.26 -10.74
N ARG A 63 -6.34 -22.46 -10.21
CA ARG A 63 -7.69 -22.93 -9.93
C ARG A 63 -8.43 -23.33 -11.19
N LYS A 64 -8.34 -22.51 -12.25
CA LYS A 64 -8.93 -22.84 -13.57
C LYS A 64 -8.32 -24.11 -14.17
N GLU A 65 -7.01 -24.30 -14.01
CA GLU A 65 -6.34 -25.52 -14.47
C GLU A 65 -6.82 -26.76 -13.71
N LEU A 66 -7.04 -26.66 -12.40
CA LEU A 66 -7.64 -27.74 -11.61
C LEU A 66 -9.09 -28.03 -12.03
N ASP A 67 -9.90 -26.99 -12.22
CA ASP A 67 -11.27 -27.14 -12.70
C ASP A 67 -11.30 -27.84 -14.07
N TYR A 68 -10.39 -27.46 -14.98
CA TYR A 68 -10.23 -28.11 -16.28
C TYR A 68 -9.82 -29.59 -16.15
N LEU A 69 -8.88 -29.92 -15.26
CA LEU A 69 -8.48 -31.31 -15.00
C LEU A 69 -9.67 -32.14 -14.49
N GLN A 70 -10.50 -31.57 -13.62
CA GLN A 70 -11.70 -32.23 -13.11
C GLN A 70 -12.74 -32.44 -14.21
N GLU A 71 -13.03 -31.42 -15.02
CA GLU A 71 -13.96 -31.50 -16.16
C GLU A 71 -13.48 -32.49 -17.23
N THR A 72 -12.16 -32.66 -17.37
CA THR A 72 -11.55 -33.56 -18.35
C THR A 72 -11.10 -34.90 -17.76
N ALA A 73 -11.43 -35.18 -16.50
CA ALA A 73 -11.01 -36.41 -15.81
C ALA A 73 -11.48 -37.68 -16.53
N TRP A 74 -12.65 -37.65 -17.17
CA TRP A 74 -13.20 -38.77 -17.94
C TRP A 74 -12.34 -39.20 -19.14
N LYS A 75 -11.44 -38.33 -19.62
CA LYS A 75 -10.56 -38.64 -20.76
C LYS A 75 -9.43 -39.60 -20.38
N TYR A 76 -9.13 -39.70 -19.09
CA TYR A 76 -7.97 -40.42 -18.59
C TYR A 76 -8.40 -41.57 -17.67
N GLN A 77 -7.51 -42.56 -17.54
CA GLN A 77 -7.73 -43.60 -16.55
C GLN A 77 -7.56 -43.02 -15.13
N PRO A 78 -8.35 -43.51 -14.14
CA PRO A 78 -8.20 -43.10 -12.74
C PRO A 78 -6.76 -43.25 -12.27
N ILE A 79 -6.30 -42.30 -11.47
CA ILE A 79 -4.90 -42.25 -11.04
C ILE A 79 -4.51 -43.46 -10.18
N ASP A 80 -5.47 -44.05 -9.46
CA ASP A 80 -5.28 -45.23 -8.61
C ASP A 80 -4.62 -46.40 -9.35
N LYS A 81 -4.95 -46.56 -10.65
CA LYS A 81 -4.37 -47.61 -11.50
C LYS A 81 -2.86 -47.47 -11.72
N TYR A 82 -2.31 -46.27 -11.56
CA TYR A 82 -0.88 -46.01 -11.68
C TYR A 82 -0.17 -46.00 -10.34
N ILE A 83 -0.89 -45.74 -9.24
CA ILE A 83 -0.32 -45.65 -7.89
C ILE A 83 -0.36 -47.01 -7.18
N GLY A 84 -1.02 -48.02 -7.76
CA GLY A 84 -0.99 -49.41 -7.28
C GLY A 84 -1.86 -49.65 -6.04
N GLN A 85 -2.91 -48.84 -5.86
CA GLN A 85 -3.95 -49.08 -4.85
C GLN A 85 -5.11 -49.90 -5.41
#